data_AF-A0A1G0F165-F1
#
_entry.id   AF-A0A1G0F165-F1
#
_cell.length_a   1.000
_cell.length_b   1.000
_cell.length_c   1.000
_cell.angle_alpha   90.00
_cell.angle_beta   90.00
_cell.angle_gamma   90.00
#
_symmetry.space_group_name_H-M   'P 1'
#
loop_
_entity.id
_entity.type
_entity.pdbx_description
1 polymer ?
#
loop_
_entity_poly.entity_id
_entity_poly.type
_entity_poly.pdbx_seq_one_letter_code
_entity_poly.pdbx_strand_id
1 'polypeptide(L)' 'MIDTRLENIESKISYQEDMVEELNKAVYQQQQKLNQLEAICNTLTRHIQSLAEAGPEGRAVNEMPPHY' A
#
# COMPACT_ATOMS: atom_id res chain seq x y z
N MET A 1 -42.52 -23.69 15.11
CA MET A 1 -41.58 -23.07 16.07
C MET A 1 -40.13 -23.30 15.67
N ILE A 2 -39.74 -24.50 15.22
CA ILE A 2 -38.40 -24.76 14.68
C ILE A 2 -38.22 -24.09 13.31
N ASP A 3 -39.21 -24.17 12.41
CA ASP A 3 -39.12 -23.56 11.06
C ASP A 3 -38.89 -22.05 11.12
N THR A 4 -39.63 -21.34 11.97
CA THR A 4 -39.44 -19.90 12.19
C THR A 4 -38.04 -19.55 12.72
N ARG A 5 -37.43 -20.42 13.55
CA ARG A 5 -36.05 -20.19 14.01
C ARG A 5 -35.06 -20.43 12.88
N LEU A 6 -35.34 -21.38 12.00
CA LEU A 6 -34.50 -21.72 10.86
C LEU A 6 -34.52 -20.60 9.82
N GLU A 7 -35.70 -20.10 9.45
CA GLU A 7 -35.88 -18.93 8.56
C GLU A 7 -35.16 -17.67 9.08
N ASN A 8 -35.22 -17.44 10.40
CA ASN A 8 -34.51 -16.33 11.04
C ASN A 8 -32.98 -16.49 10.98
N ILE A 9 -32.48 -17.74 11.07
CA ILE A 9 -31.05 -18.02 10.96
C ILE A 9 -30.60 -17.84 9.50
N GLU A 10 -31.36 -18.36 8.53
CA GLU A 10 -31.07 -18.20 7.10
C GLU A 10 -31.01 -16.72 6.72
N SER A 11 -32.01 -15.94 7.14
CA SER A 11 -32.02 -14.48 6.90
C SER A 11 -30.76 -13.82 7.49
N LYS A 12 -30.38 -14.17 8.73
CA LYS A 12 -29.17 -13.64 9.37
C LYS A 12 -27.90 -14.05 8.64
N ILE A 13 -27.82 -15.28 8.15
CA ILE A 13 -26.66 -15.76 7.39
C ILE A 13 -26.53 -14.97 6.10
N SER A 14 -27.60 -14.78 5.32
CA SER A 14 -27.54 -13.97 4.10
C SER A 14 -27.05 -12.55 4.36
N TYR A 15 -27.55 -11.88 5.40
CA TYR A 15 -27.04 -10.56 5.78
C TYR A 15 -25.57 -10.56 6.19
N GLN A 16 -25.09 -11.64 6.83
CA GLN A 16 -23.69 -11.78 7.21
C GLN A 16 -22.80 -12.06 6.00
N GLU A 17 -23.27 -12.84 5.03
CA GLU A 17 -22.57 -13.07 3.76
C GLU A 17 -22.38 -11.76 2.98
N ASP A 18 -23.45 -10.98 2.84
CA ASP A 18 -23.41 -9.66 2.21
C ASP A 18 -22.43 -8.72 2.94
N MET A 19 -22.49 -8.69 4.27
CA MET A 19 -21.59 -7.87 5.10
C MET A 19 -20.12 -8.29 4.93
N VAL A 20 -19.84 -9.59 4.87
CA VAL A 20 -18.49 -10.11 4.63
C VAL A 20 -17.98 -9.70 3.25
N GLU A 21 -18.83 -9.73 2.22
CA GLU A 21 -18.45 -9.29 0.88
C GLU A 21 -18.10 -7.79 0.85
N GLU A 22 -18.91 -6.96 1.50
CA GLU A 22 -18.65 -5.51 1.58
C GLU A 22 -17.37 -5.20 2.38
N LEU A 23 -17.13 -5.90 3.49
CA LEU A 23 -15.89 -5.78 4.24
C LEU A 23 -14.68 -6.19 3.41
N ASN A 24 -14.77 -7.27 2.62
CA ASN A 24 -13.70 -7.68 1.72
C ASN A 24 -13.40 -6.62 0.66
N LYS A 25 -14.43 -6.03 0.05
CA LYS A 25 -14.27 -4.91 -0.91
C LYS A 25 -13.57 -3.72 -0.25
N ALA A 26 -13.98 -3.36 0.97
CA ALA A 26 -13.37 -2.27 1.72
C ALA A 26 -11.89 -2.53 2.04
N VAL A 27 -11.55 -3.73 2.54
CA VAL A 27 -10.17 -4.12 2.82
C VAL A 27 -9.31 -4.10 1.55
N TYR A 28 -9.84 -4.60 0.43
CA TYR A 28 -9.14 -4.56 -0.85
C TYR A 28 -8.81 -3.12 -1.28
N GLN A 29 -9.79 -2.21 -1.22
CA GLN A 29 -9.58 -0.79 -1.54
C GLN A 29 -8.57 -0.13 -0.59
N GLN A 30 -8.59 -0.47 0.69
CA GLN A 30 -7.61 0.02 1.66
C GLN A 30 -6.20 -0.48 1.34
N GLN A 31 -6.05 -1.75 0.98
CA GLN A 31 -4.76 -2.32 0.59
C GLN A 31 -4.19 -1.62 -0.65
N GLN A 32 -5.03 -1.31 -1.65
CA GLN A 32 -4.60 -0.55 -2.82
C GLN A 32 -4.06 0.84 -2.44
N LYS A 33 -4.74 1.55 -1.54
CA LYS A 33 -4.30 2.86 -1.04
C LYS A 33 -2.99 2.76 -0.26
N LEU A 34 -2.81 1.72 0.56
CA LEU A 34 -1.56 1.47 1.28
C LEU A 34 -0.41 1.24 0.31
N ASN A 35 -0.59 0.40 -0.70
CA ASN A 35 0.44 0.14 -1.71
C ASN A 35 0.85 1.44 -2.45
N GLN A 36 -0.12 2.30 -2.77
CA GLN A 36 0.17 3.61 -3.38
C GLN A 36 0.98 4.51 -2.44
N LEU A 37 0.59 4.58 -1.16
CA LEU A 37 1.31 5.37 -0.15
C LEU A 37 2.74 4.86 0.05
N GLU A 38 2.92 3.54 0.12
CA GLU A 38 4.22 2.90 0.24
C GLU A 38 5.12 3.22 -0.97
N ALA A 39 4.58 3.18 -2.19
CA ALA A 39 5.31 3.55 -3.40
C ALA A 39 5.76 5.03 -3.39
N ILE A 40 4.91 5.93 -2.88
CA ILE A 40 5.25 7.35 -2.72
C ILE A 40 6.36 7.52 -1.69
N CYS A 41 6.23 6.89 -0.51
CA CYS A 41 7.25 6.92 0.53
C CYS A 41 8.60 6.43 0.01
N ASN A 42 8.63 5.28 -0.69
CA ASN A 42 9.86 4.74 -1.28
C ASN A 42 10.49 5.69 -2.29
N THR A 43 9.67 6.40 -3.07
CA THR A 43 10.15 7.39 -4.03
C THR A 43 10.73 8.62 -3.33
N LEU A 44 10.09 9.12 -2.27
CA LEU A 44 10.61 10.21 -1.45
C LEU A 44 11.93 9.84 -0.77
N THR A 45 12.03 8.63 -0.20
CA THR A 45 13.27 8.12 0.41
C THR A 45 14.42 8.11 -0.60
N ARG A 46 14.19 7.57 -1.81
CA ARG A 46 15.20 7.58 -2.88
C ARG A 46 15.60 9.00 -3.30
N HIS A 47 14.64 9.91 -3.38
CA HIS A 47 14.93 11.30 -3.74
C HIS A 47 15.82 11.98 -2.70
N ILE A 48 15.53 11.79 -1.41
CA ILE A 48 16.34 12.33 -0.31
C ILE A 48 17.76 11.75 -0.35
N GLN A 49 17.90 10.43 -0.57
CA GLN A 49 19.20 9.78 -0.72
C GLN A 49 20.01 10.36 -1.89
N SER A 50 19.37 10.52 -3.06
CA SER A 50 20.01 11.10 -4.23
C SER A 50 20.49 12.54 -4.00
N LEU A 51 19.71 13.36 -3.27
CA LEU A 51 20.12 14.71 -2.90
C LEU A 51 21.30 14.72 -1.92
N ALA A 52 21.35 13.78 -0.98
CA ALA A 52 22.48 13.64 -0.06
C ALA A 52 23.77 13.24 -0.79
N GLU A 53 23.69 12.34 -1.77
CA GLU A 53 24.82 11.92 -2.61
C GLU A 53 25.32 13.05 -3.55
N ALA A 54 24.41 13.92 -4.00
CA ALA A 54 24.75 15.06 -4.87
C ALA A 54 25.35 16.28 -4.13
N GLY A 55 25.56 16.18 -2.81
CA GLY A 55 26.24 17.18 -2.00
C GLY A 55 27.72 17.39 -2.40
N PRO A 56 28.38 18.43 -1.88
CA PRO A 56 29.71 18.85 -2.32
C PRO A 56 30.81 17.76 -2.26
N GLU A 57 30.63 16.70 -1.46
CA GLU A 57 31.58 15.59 -1.37
C GLU A 57 31.50 14.58 -2.55
N GLY A 58 30.36 14.50 -3.25
CA GLY A 58 30.19 13.61 -4.42
C GLY A 58 30.74 14.17 -5.73
N ARG A 59 30.98 15.49 -5.80
CA ARG A 59 31.54 16.16 -6.99
C ARG A 59 33.06 16.07 -7.10
N ALA A 60 33.76 15.90 -5.98
CA ALA A 60 35.23 15.89 -5.95
C ALA A 60 35.87 14.58 -6.48
N VAL A 61 35.10 13.49 -6.62
CA VAL A 61 35.63 12.17 -7.05
C VAL A 61 35.63 11.99 -8.58
N ASN A 62 35.00 12.91 -9.33
CA ASN A 62 34.87 12.84 -10.79
C ASN A 62 35.79 13.83 -11.55
N GLU A 63 36.83 14.37 -10.92
CA GLU A 63 37.75 15.27 -11.63
C GLU A 63 38.86 14.51 -12.38
N MET A 64 38.54 14.31 -13.67
CA MET A 64 39.38 14.42 -14.86
C MET A 64 40.40 13.29 -15.16
N PRO A 65 40.26 12.57 -16.30
CA PRO A 65 41.22 11.55 -16.72
C PRO A 65 42.57 12.18 -17.12
N PRO A 66 43.70 11.49 -16.86
CA PRO A 66 45.03 12.01 -17.13
C PRO A 66 45.29 12.05 -18.64
N HIS A 67 45.47 13.24 -19.19
CA HIS A 67 46.06 13.39 -20.52
C HIS A 67 47.60 13.40 -20.39
N TYR A 68 48.24 12.50 -21.15
CA TYR A 68 49.69 12.34 -21.31
C TYR A 68 50.36 13.58 -21.91
#